data_AF-A0A7C5HNI9-F1
#
_entry.id   AF-A0A7C5HNI9-F1
#
_cell.length_a   1.000
_cell.length_b   1.000
_cell.length_c   1.000
_cell.angle_alpha   90.00
_cell.angle_beta   90.00
_cell.angle_gamma   90.00
#
_symmetry.space_group_name_H-M   'P 1'
#
loop_
_entity.id
_entity.type
_entity.pdbx_description
1 polymer ?
#
loop_
_entity_poly.entity_id
_entity_poly.type
_entity_poly.pdbx_seq_one_letter_code
_entity_poly.pdbx_strand_id
1 'polypeptide(L)'
;MNLPTKYEPKQVEEKWRKYWEEKKIFVANADSDKPKYSIVLPPPNVTGILTIGHVLNHAIQDVLIRFKKMQGYEVLLLPGTDHAGIATQNVVERKLREEGKTRFDLGREAFVKEVWKWEKEYHDRIVTQMKKLGLACDWTRERFTLDPAYARAVKHTFVKLYEKKYIYKGEYIINYCPRCKTVISNEEVEYEEENSSLWYINYPLKDGGYITVATTRPETMLGDTAIAVNPHDKRYKNYIGKVAILPIMNREIPIIADKQVDKDFGTGAVKITPAHDYNDFQIGIKHKLDRIIVIDKNGKINKNGGKYEGLDRFEARKEIVRDLTSLNLLEKIEPHIHSVGHCSRCHTTIEPYISTQWFVKMADLAAKAKKVVKEGKIKFFLPRWEKVYYHWLDNIVDWVISRQLWWGHRIPVFYCKDCGEIIVSEEDVKKCPKCGSTNIVQEEDVLDTWFSSWLWPFATMGWPDQTEDLKKFFPTDTLVTAWDIIFLWVARMIMSSLEFMDDVPFTDVYITGLVRDEKRRRFSKSLGNSPDPMNLIEKYGADGLRIGLLLITPEGKDVIYSEKSIETGRNFLNKLWNASRFILSNREEQKPGIEDIALKRIDRWIISRITNTIIEVDNALNNFRINEAVKII
;
A
#
# COMPACT_ATOMS: atom_id res chain seq x y z
N MET A 1 13.80 -50.89 -7.81
CA MET A 1 13.88 -49.87 -6.73
C MET A 1 12.79 -50.15 -5.71
N ASN A 2 13.13 -50.26 -4.43
CA ASN A 2 12.13 -50.43 -3.37
C ASN A 2 11.66 -49.04 -2.90
N LEU A 3 10.66 -48.48 -3.60
CA LEU A 3 10.08 -47.17 -3.27
C LEU A 3 9.06 -47.31 -2.13
N PRO A 4 9.02 -46.36 -1.17
CA PRO A 4 8.06 -46.39 -0.07
C PRO A 4 6.61 -46.37 -0.56
N THR A 5 5.72 -47.00 0.22
CA THR A 5 4.28 -47.11 -0.09
C THR A 5 3.53 -45.80 0.07
N LYS A 6 4.09 -44.83 0.80
CA LYS A 6 3.55 -43.47 0.97
C LYS A 6 4.55 -42.45 0.44
N TYR A 7 4.05 -41.35 -0.11
CA TYR A 7 4.89 -40.21 -0.48
C TYR A 7 5.37 -39.50 0.78
N GLU A 8 6.69 -39.26 0.88
CA GLU A 8 7.32 -38.54 1.98
C GLU A 8 7.90 -37.21 1.45
N PRO A 9 7.11 -36.12 1.46
CA PRO A 9 7.50 -34.85 0.81
C PRO A 9 8.82 -34.30 1.35
N LYS A 10 9.03 -34.37 2.67
CA LYS A 10 10.18 -33.76 3.36
C LYS A 10 11.54 -34.15 2.76
N GLN A 11 11.75 -35.44 2.49
CA GLN A 11 13.00 -35.94 1.91
C GLN A 11 13.16 -35.54 0.44
N VAL A 12 12.05 -35.56 -0.32
CA VAL A 12 12.05 -35.27 -1.75
C VAL A 12 12.24 -33.77 -2.00
N GLU A 13 11.48 -32.93 -1.31
CA GLU A 13 11.54 -31.47 -1.41
C GLU A 13 12.91 -30.93 -0.98
N GLU A 14 13.50 -31.46 0.09
CA GLU A 14 14.84 -31.05 0.52
C GLU A 14 15.92 -31.42 -0.49
N LYS A 15 15.88 -32.64 -1.04
CA LYS A 15 16.81 -33.10 -2.07
C LYS A 15 16.75 -32.19 -3.30
N TRP A 16 15.55 -31.92 -3.83
CA TRP A 16 15.41 -31.13 -5.05
C TRP A 16 15.76 -29.67 -4.87
N ARG A 17 15.45 -29.08 -3.71
CA ARG A 17 15.89 -27.70 -3.40
C ARG A 17 17.41 -27.58 -3.46
N LYS A 18 18.14 -28.46 -2.77
CA LYS A 18 19.61 -28.48 -2.81
C LYS A 18 20.13 -28.63 -4.23
N TYR A 19 19.54 -29.55 -5.01
CA TYR A 19 19.90 -29.74 -6.40
C TYR A 19 19.69 -28.48 -7.26
N TRP A 20 18.57 -27.78 -7.12
CA TRP A 20 18.30 -26.55 -7.90
C TRP A 20 19.26 -25.41 -7.54
N GLU A 21 19.60 -25.26 -6.26
CA GLU A 21 20.56 -24.26 -5.77
C GLU A 21 21.98 -24.56 -6.28
N GLU A 22 22.47 -25.79 -6.10
CA GLU A 22 23.81 -26.22 -6.53
C GLU A 22 24.00 -26.13 -8.04
N LYS A 23 22.97 -26.52 -8.81
CA LYS A 23 22.99 -26.46 -10.28
C LYS A 23 22.59 -25.09 -10.83
N LYS A 24 22.29 -24.12 -9.97
CA LYS A 24 21.88 -22.75 -10.35
C LYS A 24 20.77 -22.74 -11.40
N ILE A 25 19.81 -23.68 -11.29
CA ILE A 25 18.78 -23.93 -12.32
C ILE A 25 17.97 -22.66 -12.64
N PHE A 26 17.74 -21.82 -11.64
CA PHE A 26 16.93 -20.61 -11.75
C PHE A 26 17.72 -19.31 -11.67
N VAL A 27 19.06 -19.36 -11.78
CA VAL A 27 19.86 -18.15 -11.95
C VAL A 27 19.71 -17.69 -13.40
N ALA A 28 19.19 -16.48 -13.59
CA ALA A 28 18.93 -15.91 -14.90
C ALA A 28 20.23 -15.45 -15.56
N ASN A 29 20.36 -15.67 -16.87
CA ASN A 29 21.50 -15.19 -17.66
C ASN A 29 21.11 -14.00 -18.55
N ALA A 30 21.66 -12.81 -18.26
CA ALA A 30 21.39 -11.61 -19.04
C ALA A 30 21.89 -11.72 -20.50
N ASP A 31 22.98 -12.46 -20.71
CA ASP A 31 23.62 -12.66 -22.01
C ASP A 31 23.00 -13.81 -22.83
N SER A 32 21.91 -14.40 -22.34
CA SER A 32 21.23 -15.52 -23.01
C SER A 32 20.55 -15.06 -24.30
N ASP A 33 20.80 -15.73 -25.43
CA ASP A 33 20.11 -15.45 -26.70
C ASP A 33 18.63 -15.89 -26.70
N LYS A 34 18.18 -16.59 -25.65
CA LYS A 34 16.80 -17.03 -25.51
C LYS A 34 15.84 -15.85 -25.36
N PRO A 35 14.57 -16.00 -25.79
CA PRO A 35 13.54 -15.04 -25.46
C PRO A 35 13.37 -14.94 -23.93
N LYS A 36 13.17 -13.73 -23.43
CA LYS A 36 13.06 -13.47 -21.98
C LYS A 36 11.63 -13.68 -21.48
N TYR A 37 11.50 -14.08 -20.22
CA TYR A 37 10.25 -14.02 -19.48
C TYR A 37 10.53 -13.67 -18.00
N SER A 38 10.23 -12.44 -17.59
CA SER A 38 10.55 -11.91 -16.27
C SER A 38 9.32 -11.53 -15.47
N ILE A 39 9.41 -11.78 -14.16
CA ILE A 39 8.44 -11.38 -13.13
C ILE A 39 9.23 -10.81 -11.95
N VAL A 40 8.79 -9.67 -11.41
CA VAL A 40 9.26 -9.16 -10.12
C VAL A 40 8.27 -9.59 -9.03
N LEU A 41 8.77 -10.27 -8.00
CA LEU A 41 7.91 -10.64 -6.87
C LEU A 41 7.45 -9.39 -6.13
N PRO A 42 6.16 -9.28 -5.77
CA PRO A 42 5.72 -8.28 -4.81
C PRO A 42 6.49 -8.44 -3.51
N PRO A 43 7.31 -7.46 -3.11
CA PRO A 43 8.23 -7.65 -2.00
C PRO A 43 7.45 -7.75 -0.68
N PRO A 44 7.54 -8.87 0.07
CA PRO A 44 6.84 -8.99 1.33
C PRO A 44 7.38 -8.00 2.37
N ASN A 45 6.48 -7.43 3.16
CA ASN A 45 6.83 -6.53 4.25
C ASN A 45 7.55 -7.26 5.39
N VAL A 46 8.68 -6.72 5.87
CA VAL A 46 9.52 -7.23 6.99
C VAL A 46 8.90 -7.05 8.39
N THR A 47 7.61 -7.35 8.52
CA THR A 47 6.79 -7.08 9.71
C THR A 47 6.35 -8.34 10.45
N GLY A 48 6.73 -9.52 9.97
CA GLY A 48 6.23 -10.80 10.48
C GLY A 48 6.44 -11.94 9.50
N ILE A 49 5.69 -13.02 9.65
CA ILE A 49 5.71 -14.17 8.73
C ILE A 49 4.90 -13.95 7.46
N LEU A 50 5.16 -14.76 6.44
CA LEU A 50 4.26 -14.88 5.30
C LEU A 50 2.90 -15.45 5.73
N THR A 51 1.83 -14.87 5.19
CA THR A 51 0.47 -15.40 5.29
C THR A 51 0.15 -16.31 4.10
N ILE A 52 -0.97 -17.04 4.17
CA ILE A 52 -1.44 -17.88 3.06
C ILE A 52 -1.72 -17.07 1.78
N GLY A 53 -2.05 -15.78 1.89
CA GLY A 53 -2.16 -14.89 0.74
C GLY A 53 -0.84 -14.76 -0.04
N HIS A 54 0.29 -14.68 0.66
CA HIS A 54 1.61 -14.66 0.02
C HIS A 54 1.91 -16.00 -0.65
N VAL A 55 1.58 -17.12 0.01
CA VAL A 55 1.79 -18.46 -0.56
C VAL A 55 1.05 -18.61 -1.89
N LEU A 56 -0.22 -18.21 -1.94
CA LEU A 56 -1.01 -18.24 -3.18
C LEU A 56 -0.36 -17.38 -4.28
N ASN A 57 -0.02 -16.13 -3.94
CA ASN A 57 0.55 -15.19 -4.89
C ASN A 57 1.90 -15.67 -5.44
N HIS A 58 2.78 -16.20 -4.59
CA HIS A 58 4.06 -16.78 -4.99
C HIS A 58 3.89 -18.07 -5.80
N ALA A 59 2.95 -18.95 -5.44
CA ALA A 59 2.72 -20.20 -6.15
C ALA A 59 2.28 -19.97 -7.61
N ILE A 60 1.44 -18.95 -7.86
CA ILE A 60 1.01 -18.59 -9.21
C ILE A 60 2.21 -18.11 -10.04
N GLN A 61 3.05 -17.23 -9.49
CA GLN A 61 4.23 -16.73 -10.19
C GLN A 61 5.24 -17.84 -10.50
N ASP A 62 5.47 -18.73 -9.53
CA ASP A 62 6.36 -19.87 -9.73
C ASP A 62 5.87 -20.83 -10.82
N VAL A 63 4.55 -21.07 -10.91
CA VAL A 63 3.95 -21.87 -11.98
C VAL A 63 4.24 -21.24 -13.35
N LEU A 64 4.05 -19.93 -13.50
CA LEU A 64 4.29 -19.23 -14.76
C LEU A 64 5.78 -19.28 -15.16
N ILE A 65 6.68 -19.06 -14.21
CA ILE A 65 8.13 -19.10 -14.43
C ILE A 65 8.59 -20.49 -14.86
N ARG A 66 8.15 -21.53 -14.17
CA ARG A 66 8.50 -22.92 -14.53
C ARG A 66 7.92 -23.30 -15.89
N PHE A 67 6.67 -22.92 -16.16
CA PHE A 67 6.03 -23.14 -17.45
C PHE A 67 6.82 -22.50 -18.60
N LYS A 68 7.16 -21.21 -18.49
CA LYS A 68 7.92 -20.49 -19.52
C LYS A 68 9.34 -21.01 -19.66
N LYS A 69 10.00 -21.39 -18.58
CA LYS A 69 11.33 -22.03 -18.63
C LYS A 69 11.28 -23.35 -19.42
N MET A 70 10.24 -24.17 -19.19
CA MET A 70 10.03 -25.42 -19.94
C MET A 70 9.72 -25.19 -21.42
N GLN A 71 9.16 -24.03 -21.78
CA GLN A 71 8.97 -23.58 -23.17
C GLN A 71 10.23 -22.98 -23.81
N GLY A 72 11.38 -22.99 -23.12
CA GLY A 72 12.66 -22.55 -23.68
C GLY A 72 13.03 -21.08 -23.44
N TYR A 73 12.28 -20.36 -22.60
CA TYR A 73 12.57 -18.97 -22.26
C TYR A 73 13.72 -18.85 -21.24
N GLU A 74 14.46 -17.75 -21.31
CA GLU A 74 15.29 -17.28 -20.21
C GLU A 74 14.40 -16.60 -19.17
N VAL A 75 14.27 -17.21 -17.99
CA VAL A 75 13.31 -16.75 -16.99
C VAL A 75 14.00 -16.03 -15.84
N LEU A 76 13.39 -14.93 -15.39
CA LEU A 76 13.77 -14.24 -14.17
C LEU A 76 12.57 -14.11 -13.25
N LEU A 77 12.64 -14.74 -12.08
CA LEU A 77 11.76 -14.43 -10.95
C LEU A 77 12.58 -13.70 -9.91
N LEU A 78 12.48 -12.37 -9.87
CA LEU A 78 13.32 -11.53 -9.01
C LEU A 78 12.70 -11.46 -7.60
N PRO A 79 13.38 -11.96 -6.56
CA PRO A 79 12.90 -11.89 -5.18
C PRO A 79 13.33 -10.59 -4.50
N GLY A 80 12.61 -10.22 -3.44
CA GLY A 80 13.06 -9.17 -2.54
C GLY A 80 12.07 -8.91 -1.41
N THR A 81 12.45 -8.04 -0.49
CA THR A 81 11.64 -7.63 0.66
C THR A 81 11.47 -6.13 0.75
N ASP A 82 10.37 -5.69 1.37
CA ASP A 82 10.06 -4.27 1.55
C ASP A 82 10.26 -3.88 3.02
N HIS A 83 10.99 -2.79 3.23
CA HIS A 83 11.20 -2.18 4.54
C HIS A 83 9.90 -1.78 5.25
N ALA A 84 8.82 -1.57 4.49
CA ALA A 84 7.45 -1.34 4.96
C ALA A 84 7.26 -0.16 5.93
N GLY A 85 8.22 0.79 5.96
CA GLY A 85 8.16 2.07 6.67
C GLY A 85 7.37 2.04 7.98
N ILE A 86 6.15 2.59 7.94
CA ILE A 86 5.23 2.68 9.08
C ILE A 86 4.96 1.33 9.77
N ALA A 87 4.76 0.27 8.99
CA ALA A 87 4.35 -1.02 9.51
C ALA A 87 5.47 -1.67 10.33
N THR A 88 6.71 -1.59 9.85
CA THR A 88 7.90 -2.10 10.58
C THR A 88 8.15 -1.28 11.83
N GLN A 89 8.14 0.06 11.71
CA GLN A 89 8.31 0.95 12.84
C GLN A 89 7.26 0.69 13.94
N ASN A 90 6.00 0.48 13.57
CA ASN A 90 4.92 0.19 14.52
C ASN A 90 5.14 -1.12 15.29
N VAL A 91 5.64 -2.16 14.63
CA VAL A 91 5.89 -3.45 15.28
C VAL A 91 7.07 -3.35 16.26
N VAL A 92 8.15 -2.65 15.87
CA VAL A 92 9.30 -2.41 16.76
C VAL A 92 8.89 -1.54 17.96
N GLU A 93 8.08 -0.49 17.75
CA GLU A 93 7.54 0.32 18.84
C GLU A 93 6.62 -0.45 19.78
N ARG A 94 5.90 -1.46 19.28
CA ARG A 94 5.09 -2.34 20.13
C ARG A 94 5.98 -3.22 21.01
N LYS A 95 7.04 -3.80 20.45
CA LYS A 95 8.05 -4.54 21.21
C LYS A 95 8.70 -3.67 22.29
N LEU A 96 9.10 -2.44 21.96
CA LEU A 96 9.66 -1.51 22.95
C LEU A 96 8.66 -1.18 24.07
N ARG A 97 7.37 -1.05 23.75
CA ARG A 97 6.32 -0.83 24.75
C ARG A 97 6.16 -2.02 25.69
N GLU A 98 6.31 -3.25 25.21
CA GLU A 98 6.34 -4.46 26.05
C GLU A 98 7.53 -4.45 27.02
N GLU A 99 8.64 -3.80 26.64
CA GLU A 99 9.82 -3.55 27.49
C GLU A 99 9.69 -2.29 28.37
N GLY A 100 8.53 -1.60 28.35
CA GLY A 100 8.30 -0.36 29.11
C GLY A 100 9.03 0.87 28.55
N LYS A 101 9.54 0.81 27.32
CA LYS A 101 10.27 1.90 26.64
C LYS A 101 9.49 2.46 25.47
N THR A 102 9.85 3.66 25.06
CA THR A 102 9.38 4.32 23.83
C THR A 102 10.56 4.60 22.91
N ARG A 103 10.27 4.90 21.63
CA ARG A 103 11.30 5.34 20.68
C ARG A 103 12.05 6.59 21.17
N PHE A 104 11.36 7.48 21.89
CA PHE A 104 11.93 8.73 22.38
C PHE A 104 12.96 8.51 23.49
N ASP A 105 12.80 7.45 24.28
CA ASP A 105 13.76 7.07 25.32
C ASP A 105 15.09 6.57 24.72
N LEU A 106 15.06 6.01 23.50
CA LEU A 106 16.26 5.53 22.79
C LEU A 106 16.95 6.63 21.98
N GLY A 107 16.18 7.58 21.44
CA GLY A 107 16.63 8.48 20.39
C GLY A 107 16.70 7.80 19.00
N ARG A 108 16.79 8.62 17.95
CA ARG A 108 16.62 8.17 16.56
C ARG A 108 17.64 7.12 16.12
N GLU A 109 18.93 7.34 16.39
CA GLU A 109 19.99 6.43 15.95
C GLU A 109 19.86 5.04 16.58
N ALA A 110 19.65 4.98 17.90
CA ALA A 110 19.49 3.71 18.60
C ALA A 110 18.20 3.00 18.18
N PHE A 111 17.11 3.73 17.99
CA PHE A 111 15.86 3.16 17.46
C PHE A 111 16.06 2.54 16.08
N VAL A 112 16.70 3.25 15.14
CA VAL A 112 16.96 2.73 13.78
C VAL A 112 17.86 1.49 13.82
N LYS A 113 18.82 1.40 14.74
CA LYS A 113 19.63 0.19 14.96
C LYS A 113 18.77 -1.00 15.41
N GLU A 114 17.80 -0.77 16.30
CA GLU A 114 16.85 -1.83 16.70
C GLU A 114 15.93 -2.26 15.54
N VAL A 115 15.52 -1.32 14.69
CA VAL A 115 14.72 -1.65 13.50
C VAL A 115 15.53 -2.50 12.51
N TRP A 116 16.82 -2.23 12.30
CA TRP A 116 17.69 -3.08 11.47
C TRP A 116 17.89 -4.50 12.03
N LYS A 117 17.98 -4.64 13.36
CA LYS A 117 18.05 -5.97 13.99
C LYS A 117 16.77 -6.77 13.74
N TRP A 118 15.63 -6.10 13.91
CA TRP A 118 14.32 -6.68 13.62
C TRP A 118 14.21 -7.07 12.15
N GLU A 119 14.56 -6.18 11.24
CA GLU A 119 14.52 -6.41 9.79
C GLU A 119 15.29 -7.67 9.42
N LYS A 120 16.54 -7.81 9.87
CA LYS A 120 17.38 -8.98 9.60
C LYS A 120 16.74 -10.30 10.03
N GLU A 121 16.21 -10.37 11.24
CA GLU A 121 15.56 -11.58 11.77
C GLU A 121 14.35 -12.00 10.92
N TYR A 122 13.50 -11.04 10.56
CA TYR A 122 12.28 -11.32 9.83
C TYR A 122 12.52 -11.52 8.33
N HIS A 123 13.49 -10.83 7.75
CA HIS A 123 13.95 -11.07 6.39
C HIS A 123 14.44 -12.51 6.24
N ASP A 124 15.37 -12.97 7.11
CA ASP A 124 15.90 -14.34 7.08
C ASP A 124 14.77 -15.38 7.19
N ARG A 125 13.77 -15.11 8.02
CA ARG A 125 12.59 -15.98 8.17
C ARG A 125 11.73 -15.99 6.91
N ILE A 126 11.42 -14.84 6.31
CA ILE A 126 10.63 -14.74 5.08
C ILE A 126 11.33 -15.47 3.93
N VAL A 127 12.63 -15.24 3.74
CA VAL A 127 13.45 -15.90 2.71
C VAL A 127 13.45 -17.42 2.93
N THR A 128 13.58 -17.87 4.17
CA THR A 128 13.50 -19.30 4.51
C THR A 128 12.13 -19.90 4.15
N GLN A 129 11.04 -19.19 4.44
CA GLN A 129 9.68 -19.63 4.07
C GLN A 129 9.53 -19.74 2.54
N MET A 130 10.01 -18.74 1.80
CA MET A 130 9.97 -18.74 0.34
C MET A 130 10.81 -19.87 -0.28
N LYS A 131 12.03 -20.11 0.23
CA LYS A 131 12.87 -21.24 -0.19
C LYS A 131 12.23 -22.59 0.15
N LYS A 132 11.56 -22.71 1.30
CA LYS A 132 10.82 -23.91 1.71
C LYS A 132 9.57 -24.17 0.85
N LEU A 133 8.94 -23.13 0.29
CA LEU A 133 7.89 -23.27 -0.72
C LEU A 133 8.39 -23.75 -2.09
N GLY A 134 9.72 -23.78 -2.29
CA GLY A 134 10.33 -24.25 -3.54
C GLY A 134 10.16 -23.27 -4.70
N LEU A 135 10.18 -21.97 -4.43
CA LEU A 135 10.09 -20.95 -5.47
C LEU A 135 11.35 -20.94 -6.35
N ALA A 136 11.15 -20.81 -7.66
CA ALA A 136 12.12 -20.69 -8.74
C ALA A 136 12.72 -19.29 -8.82
N CYS A 137 12.97 -18.67 -7.67
CA CYS A 137 13.55 -17.34 -7.58
C CYS A 137 15.03 -17.36 -7.93
N ASP A 138 15.49 -16.26 -8.53
CA ASP A 138 16.90 -15.97 -8.61
C ASP A 138 17.39 -15.29 -7.32
N TRP A 139 17.79 -16.10 -6.35
CA TRP A 139 18.30 -15.63 -5.06
C TRP A 139 19.60 -14.83 -5.15
N THR A 140 20.31 -14.86 -6.30
CA THR A 140 21.53 -14.05 -6.48
C THR A 140 21.21 -12.58 -6.75
N ARG A 141 19.96 -12.29 -7.13
CA ARG A 141 19.43 -10.96 -7.44
C ARG A 141 18.43 -10.46 -6.39
N GLU A 142 18.49 -11.01 -5.19
CA GLU A 142 17.64 -10.55 -4.10
C GLU A 142 17.84 -9.05 -3.83
N ARG A 143 16.71 -8.34 -3.63
CA ARG A 143 16.69 -6.90 -3.36
C ARG A 143 16.00 -6.57 -2.06
N PHE A 144 16.46 -5.49 -1.45
CA PHE A 144 15.78 -4.89 -0.31
C PHE A 144 15.57 -3.41 -0.60
N THR A 145 14.39 -2.88 -0.31
CA THR A 145 14.06 -1.49 -0.67
C THR A 145 15.00 -0.46 -0.03
N LEU A 146 15.68 -0.76 1.08
CA LEU A 146 16.70 0.12 1.69
C LEU A 146 18.15 -0.31 1.41
N ASP A 147 18.39 -1.26 0.51
CA ASP A 147 19.76 -1.57 0.10
C ASP A 147 20.41 -0.34 -0.58
N PRO A 148 21.76 -0.21 -0.54
CA PRO A 148 22.42 1.02 -0.99
C PRO A 148 22.13 1.39 -2.45
N ALA A 149 22.03 0.38 -3.34
CA ALA A 149 21.80 0.61 -4.76
C ALA A 149 20.36 1.09 -5.01
N TYR A 150 19.38 0.46 -4.36
CA TYR A 150 17.98 0.84 -4.44
C TYR A 150 17.72 2.21 -3.79
N ALA A 151 18.36 2.48 -2.64
CA ALA A 151 18.25 3.78 -1.97
C ALA A 151 18.79 4.93 -2.84
N ARG A 152 19.84 4.70 -3.63
CA ARG A 152 20.34 5.66 -4.63
C ARG A 152 19.29 5.92 -5.71
N ALA A 153 18.61 4.89 -6.21
CA ALA A 153 17.52 5.04 -7.19
C ALA A 153 16.35 5.89 -6.64
N VAL A 154 15.99 5.68 -5.37
CA VAL A 154 14.95 6.47 -4.71
C VAL A 154 15.35 7.95 -4.57
N LYS A 155 16.59 8.23 -4.18
CA LYS A 155 17.11 9.61 -4.12
C LYS A 155 17.09 10.26 -5.50
N HIS A 156 17.61 9.57 -6.52
CA HIS A 156 17.65 10.04 -7.91
C HIS A 156 16.24 10.41 -8.40
N THR A 157 15.26 9.53 -8.15
CA THR A 157 13.84 9.75 -8.46
C THR A 157 13.32 11.03 -7.84
N PHE A 158 13.57 11.26 -6.55
CA PHE A 158 13.11 12.47 -5.87
C PHE A 158 13.71 13.73 -6.50
N VAL A 159 15.03 13.75 -6.72
CA VAL A 159 15.72 14.91 -7.31
C VAL A 159 15.19 15.20 -8.70
N LYS A 160 15.00 14.17 -9.55
CA LYS A 160 14.46 14.36 -10.90
C LYS A 160 13.02 14.86 -10.94
N LEU A 161 12.15 14.37 -10.07
CA LEU A 161 10.78 14.89 -9.99
C LEU A 161 10.73 16.32 -9.43
N TYR A 162 11.65 16.67 -8.54
CA TYR A 162 11.79 18.04 -8.03
C TYR A 162 12.29 19.00 -9.13
N GLU A 163 13.31 18.62 -9.89
CA GLU A 163 13.82 19.36 -11.05
C GLU A 163 12.70 19.62 -12.08
N LYS A 164 11.88 18.59 -12.35
CA LYS A 164 10.71 18.64 -13.26
C LYS A 164 9.48 19.35 -12.68
N LYS A 165 9.55 19.90 -11.44
CA LYS A 165 8.44 20.59 -10.75
C LYS A 165 7.19 19.72 -10.50
N TYR A 166 7.35 18.40 -10.53
CA TYR A 166 6.35 17.45 -10.05
C TYR A 166 6.31 17.41 -8.52
N ILE A 167 7.47 17.55 -7.86
CA ILE A 167 7.53 17.63 -6.40
C ILE A 167 7.42 19.07 -5.93
N TYR A 168 6.55 19.30 -4.93
CA TYR A 168 6.42 20.57 -4.25
C TYR A 168 6.16 20.37 -2.76
N LYS A 169 6.40 21.43 -1.98
CA LYS A 169 6.06 21.50 -0.56
C LYS A 169 4.80 22.32 -0.39
N GLY A 170 3.80 21.79 0.29
CA GLY A 170 2.50 22.41 0.47
C GLY A 170 1.92 22.13 1.84
N GLU A 171 0.85 22.84 2.20
CA GLU A 171 0.08 22.51 3.40
C GLU A 171 -0.95 21.44 3.07
N TYR A 172 -1.08 20.45 3.94
CA TYR A 172 -2.10 19.43 3.89
C TYR A 172 -2.80 19.34 5.24
N ILE A 173 -4.07 18.96 5.23
CA ILE A 173 -4.72 18.55 6.46
C ILE A 173 -4.49 17.04 6.67
N ILE A 174 -3.97 16.70 7.84
CA ILE A 174 -3.58 15.34 8.22
C ILE A 174 -4.40 14.88 9.42
N ASN A 175 -4.58 13.57 9.59
CA ASN A 175 -5.07 13.03 10.86
C ASN A 175 -3.90 13.03 11.83
N TYR A 176 -4.02 13.71 12.95
CA TYR A 176 -2.98 13.77 13.95
C TYR A 176 -3.50 13.23 15.28
N CYS A 177 -2.73 12.38 15.96
CA CYS A 177 -3.09 11.90 17.29
C CYS A 177 -2.39 12.75 18.36
N PRO A 178 -3.12 13.56 19.17
CA PRO A 178 -2.53 14.38 20.23
C PRO A 178 -1.80 13.56 21.30
N ARG A 179 -2.26 12.33 21.58
CA ARG A 179 -1.63 11.42 22.53
C ARG A 179 -0.31 10.85 22.00
N CYS A 180 -0.34 10.28 20.79
CA CYS A 180 0.82 9.62 20.20
C CYS A 180 1.82 10.60 19.58
N LYS A 181 1.44 11.87 19.43
CA LYS A 181 2.22 12.94 18.81
C LYS A 181 2.73 12.59 17.42
N THR A 182 1.84 12.03 16.61
CA THR A 182 2.17 11.54 15.27
C THR A 182 0.97 11.63 14.34
N VAL A 183 1.28 11.67 13.06
CA VAL A 183 0.31 11.54 11.97
C VAL A 183 -0.23 10.12 11.93
N ILE A 184 -1.53 9.99 11.66
CA ILE A 184 -2.26 8.74 11.47
C ILE A 184 -2.68 8.69 10.00
N SER A 185 -2.40 7.59 9.30
CA SER A 185 -2.89 7.42 7.92
C SER A 185 -4.41 7.23 7.92
N ASN A 186 -5.09 7.52 6.80
CA ASN A 186 -6.55 7.32 6.70
C ASN A 186 -6.95 5.87 6.99
N GLU A 187 -6.11 4.92 6.60
CA GLU A 187 -6.28 3.48 6.85
C GLU A 187 -6.08 3.09 8.32
N GLU A 188 -5.44 3.93 9.14
CA GLU A 188 -5.23 3.72 10.58
C GLU A 188 -6.25 4.46 11.46
N VAL A 189 -7.20 5.19 10.86
CA VAL A 189 -8.31 5.82 11.57
C VAL A 189 -9.44 4.81 11.71
N GLU A 190 -9.80 4.50 12.95
CA GLU A 190 -10.96 3.68 13.26
C GLU A 190 -12.15 4.59 13.54
N TYR A 191 -13.23 4.38 12.83
CA TYR A 191 -14.44 5.18 12.97
C TYR A 191 -15.43 4.48 13.90
N GLU A 192 -15.82 5.17 14.97
CA GLU A 192 -16.80 4.69 15.95
C GLU A 192 -17.99 5.66 16.00
N GLU A 193 -19.19 5.14 16.20
CA GLU A 193 -20.38 5.98 16.40
C GLU A 193 -20.38 6.52 17.83
N GLU A 194 -20.38 7.85 17.97
CA GLU A 194 -20.42 8.51 19.28
C GLU A 194 -21.70 9.31 19.48
N ASN A 195 -22.26 9.22 20.68
CA ASN A 195 -23.33 10.11 21.13
C ASN A 195 -22.73 11.49 21.41
N SER A 196 -23.07 12.46 20.57
CA SER A 196 -22.64 13.85 20.72
C SER A 196 -23.83 14.79 20.62
N SER A 197 -23.57 16.07 20.37
CA SER A 197 -24.61 17.07 20.14
C SER A 197 -24.32 17.86 18.87
N LEU A 198 -25.38 18.43 18.31
CA LEU A 198 -25.33 19.41 17.25
C LEU A 198 -25.75 20.76 17.85
N TRP A 199 -24.82 21.71 17.87
CA TRP A 199 -25.03 23.04 18.41
C TRP A 199 -25.42 24.00 17.30
N TYR A 200 -26.50 24.75 17.51
CA TYR A 200 -27.00 25.77 16.59
C TYR A 200 -26.58 27.14 17.13
N ILE A 201 -25.64 27.78 16.42
CA ILE A 201 -24.97 29.01 16.89
C ILE A 201 -25.31 30.16 15.95
N ASN A 202 -25.77 31.26 16.53
CA ASN A 202 -26.09 32.49 15.81
C ASN A 202 -24.84 33.33 15.60
N TYR A 203 -24.54 33.61 14.34
CA TYR A 203 -23.48 34.52 13.92
C TYR A 203 -24.08 35.87 13.55
N PRO A 204 -23.84 36.93 14.34
CA PRO A 204 -24.33 38.27 14.01
C PRO A 204 -23.84 38.73 12.64
N LEU A 205 -24.70 39.40 11.87
CA LEU A 205 -24.31 40.05 10.62
C LEU A 205 -23.90 41.49 10.88
N LYS A 206 -22.92 41.98 10.11
CA LYS A 206 -22.48 43.38 10.19
C LYS A 206 -23.61 44.38 9.92
N ASP A 207 -24.54 44.01 9.04
CA ASP A 207 -25.68 44.83 8.64
C ASP A 207 -26.96 44.58 9.48
N GLY A 208 -26.83 43.85 10.60
CA GLY A 208 -27.94 43.50 11.49
C GLY A 208 -28.58 42.13 11.20
N GLY A 209 -29.13 41.52 12.25
CA GLY A 209 -29.61 40.14 12.24
C GLY A 209 -28.50 39.12 12.49
N TYR A 210 -28.78 37.85 12.21
CA TYR A 210 -27.83 36.76 12.36
C TYR A 210 -28.05 35.67 11.30
N ILE A 211 -27.04 34.81 11.13
CA ILE A 211 -27.13 33.55 10.41
C ILE A 211 -26.81 32.40 11.39
N THR A 212 -27.70 31.40 11.47
CA THR A 212 -27.50 30.24 12.33
C THR A 212 -26.68 29.18 11.60
N VAL A 213 -25.60 28.70 12.22
CA VAL A 213 -24.81 27.56 11.74
C VAL A 213 -24.98 26.36 12.67
N ALA A 214 -24.95 25.16 12.11
CA ALA A 214 -24.94 23.91 12.88
C ALA A 214 -23.51 23.33 12.94
N THR A 215 -23.04 22.92 14.12
CA THR A 215 -21.71 22.31 14.30
C THR A 215 -21.70 21.26 15.39
N THR A 216 -20.91 20.21 15.22
CA THR A 216 -20.59 19.21 16.26
C THR A 216 -19.33 19.58 17.06
N ARG A 217 -18.60 20.62 16.64
CA ARG A 217 -17.33 21.05 17.26
C ARG A 217 -17.33 22.57 17.54
N PRO A 218 -18.04 23.06 18.57
CA PRO A 218 -18.03 24.48 18.93
C PRO A 218 -16.61 25.04 19.16
N GLU A 219 -15.69 24.26 19.71
CA GLU A 219 -14.32 24.68 19.98
C GLU A 219 -13.52 25.08 18.73
N THR A 220 -13.87 24.52 17.58
CA THR A 220 -13.21 24.88 16.31
C THR A 220 -13.68 26.22 15.77
N MET A 221 -14.82 26.75 16.25
CA MET A 221 -15.38 28.02 15.75
C MET A 221 -14.42 29.20 15.90
N LEU A 222 -13.54 29.14 16.90
CA LEU A 222 -12.51 30.16 17.15
C LEU A 222 -11.59 30.37 15.93
N GLY A 223 -11.48 29.35 15.07
CA GLY A 223 -10.68 29.35 13.84
C GLY A 223 -11.49 29.64 12.57
N ASP A 224 -12.76 30.00 12.65
CA ASP A 224 -13.62 30.16 11.47
C ASP A 224 -13.18 31.33 10.60
N THR A 225 -13.17 31.08 9.30
CA THR A 225 -12.72 32.08 8.30
C THR A 225 -13.79 32.38 7.27
N ALA A 226 -14.89 31.62 7.23
CA ALA A 226 -16.08 31.92 6.45
C ALA A 226 -17.29 31.17 7.01
N ILE A 227 -18.48 31.50 6.49
CA ILE A 227 -19.67 30.66 6.55
C ILE A 227 -20.01 30.26 5.11
N ALA A 228 -20.19 28.97 4.84
CA ALA A 228 -20.58 28.50 3.52
C ALA A 228 -22.06 28.11 3.48
N VAL A 229 -22.72 28.45 2.37
CA VAL A 229 -24.09 28.06 2.07
C VAL A 229 -24.17 27.47 0.67
N ASN A 230 -25.14 26.58 0.44
CA ASN A 230 -25.32 26.04 -0.91
C ASN A 230 -25.88 27.12 -1.86
N PRO A 231 -25.29 27.34 -3.06
CA PRO A 231 -25.78 28.35 -4.01
C PRO A 231 -27.23 28.10 -4.50
N HIS A 232 -27.72 26.87 -4.39
CA HIS A 232 -29.08 26.49 -4.75
C HIS A 232 -30.07 26.59 -3.57
N ASP A 233 -29.61 26.97 -2.38
CA ASP A 233 -30.47 27.21 -1.23
C ASP A 233 -31.07 28.62 -1.29
N LYS A 234 -32.38 28.69 -1.55
CA LYS A 234 -33.11 29.96 -1.66
C LYS A 234 -33.12 30.75 -0.34
N ARG A 235 -32.98 30.10 0.82
CA ARG A 235 -32.98 30.75 2.15
C ARG A 235 -31.81 31.71 2.32
N TYR A 236 -30.65 31.35 1.79
CA TYR A 236 -29.39 32.07 2.00
C TYR A 236 -28.88 32.86 0.79
N LYS A 237 -29.65 32.92 -0.31
CA LYS A 237 -29.23 33.62 -1.53
C LYS A 237 -28.84 35.09 -1.28
N ASN A 238 -29.53 35.77 -0.37
CA ASN A 238 -29.28 37.16 -0.01
C ASN A 238 -28.18 37.34 1.05
N TYR A 239 -27.62 36.24 1.57
CA TYR A 239 -26.52 36.26 2.54
C TYR A 239 -25.16 36.14 1.87
N ILE A 240 -25.09 35.55 0.67
CA ILE A 240 -23.84 35.37 -0.09
C ILE A 240 -23.20 36.73 -0.36
N GLY A 241 -21.93 36.88 0.01
CA GLY A 241 -21.16 38.13 -0.11
C GLY A 241 -21.27 39.08 1.09
N LYS A 242 -22.18 38.82 2.04
CA LYS A 242 -22.25 39.58 3.29
C LYS A 242 -21.14 39.17 4.26
N VAL A 243 -20.96 39.98 5.30
CA VAL A 243 -19.99 39.77 6.37
C VAL A 243 -20.72 39.41 7.67
N ALA A 244 -20.33 38.29 8.27
CA ALA A 244 -20.71 37.88 9.60
C ALA A 244 -19.59 38.21 10.60
N ILE A 245 -19.96 38.42 11.86
CA ILE A 245 -19.04 38.59 12.98
C ILE A 245 -18.96 37.24 13.70
N LEU A 246 -17.78 36.65 13.74
CA LEU A 246 -17.52 35.43 14.50
C LEU A 246 -17.75 35.70 16.00
N PRO A 247 -18.72 35.02 16.65
CA PRO A 247 -18.96 35.18 18.08
C PRO A 247 -17.70 34.96 18.91
N ILE A 248 -17.59 35.68 20.03
CA ILE A 248 -16.47 35.66 20.98
C ILE A 248 -15.17 36.26 20.44
N MET A 249 -14.77 35.93 19.21
CA MET A 249 -13.53 36.43 18.60
C MET A 249 -13.69 37.83 17.99
N ASN A 250 -14.92 38.28 17.71
CA ASN A 250 -15.22 39.55 17.05
C ASN A 250 -14.48 39.74 15.72
N ARG A 251 -14.22 38.64 15.00
CA ARG A 251 -13.56 38.64 13.69
C ARG A 251 -14.60 38.73 12.57
N GLU A 252 -14.35 39.58 11.58
CA GLU A 252 -15.18 39.64 10.36
C GLU A 252 -14.87 38.44 9.46
N ILE A 253 -15.91 37.70 9.06
CA ILE A 253 -15.81 36.55 8.17
C ILE A 253 -16.84 36.64 7.02
N PRO A 254 -16.46 36.34 5.76
CA PRO A 254 -17.38 36.36 4.63
C PRO A 254 -18.37 35.19 4.65
N ILE A 255 -19.55 35.41 4.05
CA ILE A 255 -20.49 34.34 3.70
C ILE A 255 -20.29 33.98 2.22
N ILE A 256 -19.89 32.74 1.96
CA ILE A 256 -19.53 32.23 0.63
C ILE A 256 -20.53 31.18 0.13
N ALA A 257 -20.54 30.98 -1.19
CA ALA A 257 -21.38 29.96 -1.82
C ALA A 257 -20.54 28.75 -2.25
N ASP A 258 -20.86 27.55 -1.73
CA ASP A 258 -20.24 26.31 -2.19
C ASP A 258 -21.25 25.18 -2.36
N LYS A 259 -21.13 24.43 -3.47
CA LYS A 259 -22.00 23.30 -3.81
C LYS A 259 -21.75 22.08 -2.93
N GLN A 260 -20.60 22.01 -2.26
CA GLN A 260 -20.29 20.93 -1.31
C GLN A 260 -21.13 21.01 -0.03
N VAL A 261 -21.72 22.17 0.28
CA VAL A 261 -22.60 22.33 1.45
C VAL A 261 -23.91 21.59 1.22
N ASP A 262 -24.26 20.68 2.12
CA ASP A 262 -25.58 20.06 2.13
C ASP A 262 -26.61 21.06 2.69
N LYS A 263 -27.59 21.42 1.86
CA LYS A 263 -28.66 22.35 2.24
C LYS A 263 -29.67 21.71 3.20
N ASP A 264 -29.78 20.38 3.21
CA ASP A 264 -30.82 19.65 3.95
C ASP A 264 -30.31 19.23 5.36
N PHE A 265 -28.99 19.32 5.61
CA PHE A 265 -28.38 19.05 6.91
C PHE A 265 -28.34 20.30 7.81
N GLY A 266 -28.79 20.16 9.06
CA GLY A 266 -28.78 21.23 10.05
C GLY A 266 -29.54 22.46 9.57
N THR A 267 -28.88 23.61 9.50
CA THR A 267 -29.48 24.85 8.98
C THR A 267 -29.34 25.00 7.46
N GLY A 268 -28.44 24.24 6.81
CA GLY A 268 -27.97 24.50 5.44
C GLY A 268 -26.89 25.58 5.33
N ALA A 269 -26.44 26.13 6.47
CA ALA A 269 -25.28 27.01 6.59
C ALA A 269 -24.24 26.36 7.51
N VAL A 270 -23.00 26.24 7.02
CA VAL A 270 -21.91 25.58 7.74
C VAL A 270 -20.80 26.57 8.03
N LYS A 271 -20.26 26.52 9.25
CA LYS A 271 -19.02 27.24 9.58
C LYS A 271 -17.85 26.64 8.80
N ILE A 272 -16.91 27.46 8.33
CA ILE A 272 -15.72 26.99 7.63
C ILE A 272 -14.50 27.24 8.48
N THR A 273 -13.91 26.16 8.98
CA THR A 273 -12.66 26.14 9.77
C THR A 273 -11.57 25.35 9.04
N PRO A 274 -10.91 25.93 8.02
CA PRO A 274 -10.02 25.18 7.13
C PRO A 274 -8.87 24.44 7.82
N ALA A 275 -8.47 24.86 9.03
CA ALA A 275 -7.39 24.23 9.77
C ALA A 275 -7.74 22.96 10.55
N HIS A 276 -9.04 22.65 10.70
CA HIS A 276 -9.53 21.64 11.65
C HIS A 276 -10.59 20.67 11.10
N ASP A 277 -10.93 20.76 9.80
CA ASP A 277 -11.81 19.83 9.11
C ASP A 277 -11.42 19.64 7.64
N TYR A 278 -11.58 18.41 7.12
CA TYR A 278 -11.18 18.05 5.76
C TYR A 278 -12.01 18.74 4.68
N ASN A 279 -13.32 18.80 4.85
CA ASN A 279 -14.21 19.45 3.89
C ASN A 279 -14.00 20.96 3.92
N ASP A 280 -13.88 21.53 5.12
CA ASP A 280 -13.58 22.94 5.31
C ASP A 280 -12.24 23.33 4.70
N PHE A 281 -11.23 22.45 4.77
CA PHE A 281 -9.93 22.67 4.14
C PHE A 281 -10.04 22.75 2.61
N GLN A 282 -10.82 21.87 1.98
CA GLN A 282 -11.04 21.90 0.53
C GLN A 282 -11.79 23.16 0.08
N ILE A 283 -12.86 23.53 0.81
CA ILE A 283 -13.58 24.79 0.59
C ILE A 283 -12.63 25.98 0.78
N GLY A 284 -11.80 25.95 1.84
CA GLY A 284 -10.81 26.96 2.15
C GLY A 284 -9.79 27.16 1.02
N ILE A 285 -9.26 26.07 0.45
CA ILE A 285 -8.36 26.15 -0.72
C ILE A 285 -9.09 26.78 -1.91
N LYS A 286 -10.29 26.29 -2.23
CA LYS A 286 -11.06 26.72 -3.40
C LYS A 286 -11.43 28.21 -3.36
N HIS A 287 -11.77 28.72 -2.18
CA HIS A 287 -12.15 30.12 -1.96
C HIS A 287 -11.02 30.99 -1.44
N LYS A 288 -9.79 30.46 -1.34
CA LYS A 288 -8.59 31.16 -0.86
C LYS A 288 -8.76 31.77 0.54
N LEU A 289 -9.38 31.02 1.44
CA LEU A 289 -9.59 31.42 2.83
C LEU A 289 -8.32 31.23 3.67
N ASP A 290 -8.23 32.04 4.73
CA ASP A 290 -7.18 31.89 5.73
C ASP A 290 -7.32 30.56 6.49
N ARG A 291 -6.19 30.09 7.02
CA ARG A 291 -6.08 28.80 7.69
C ARG A 291 -5.55 29.02 9.11
N ILE A 292 -6.47 29.26 10.04
CA ILE A 292 -6.15 29.64 11.42
C ILE A 292 -6.17 28.40 12.30
N ILE A 293 -4.99 27.93 12.69
CA ILE A 293 -4.84 26.82 13.64
C ILE A 293 -5.16 27.34 15.04
N VAL A 294 -6.20 26.81 15.69
CA VAL A 294 -6.60 27.15 17.07
C VAL A 294 -6.31 26.03 18.07
N ILE A 295 -6.28 24.77 17.64
CA ILE A 295 -5.90 23.61 18.47
C ILE A 295 -4.46 23.20 18.12
N ASP A 296 -3.59 23.07 19.11
CA ASP A 296 -2.19 22.70 18.95
C ASP A 296 -1.95 21.17 18.87
N LYS A 297 -0.69 20.78 18.70
CA LYS A 297 -0.25 19.37 18.66
C LYS A 297 -0.41 18.60 19.96
N ASN A 298 -0.83 19.24 21.05
CA ASN A 298 -1.16 18.60 22.32
C ASN A 298 -2.68 18.51 22.54
N GLY A 299 -3.49 18.97 21.57
CA GLY A 299 -4.94 19.00 21.69
C GLY A 299 -5.45 20.17 22.56
N LYS A 300 -4.61 21.18 22.79
CA LYS A 300 -4.94 22.37 23.59
C LYS A 300 -5.19 23.58 22.71
N ILE A 301 -6.02 24.51 23.18
CA ILE A 301 -6.23 25.79 22.50
C ILE A 301 -4.95 26.64 22.59
N ASN A 302 -4.50 27.17 21.47
CA ASN A 302 -3.34 28.07 21.38
C ASN A 302 -3.76 29.55 21.46
N LYS A 303 -2.79 30.46 21.35
CA LYS A 303 -3.00 31.93 21.34
C LYS A 303 -4.08 32.45 20.40
N ASN A 304 -4.37 31.77 19.28
CA ASN A 304 -5.41 32.19 18.33
C ASN A 304 -6.83 31.97 18.88
N GLY A 305 -6.99 31.16 19.94
CA GLY A 305 -8.26 30.98 20.65
C GLY A 305 -8.55 32.02 21.72
N GLY A 306 -7.71 33.06 21.87
CA GLY A 306 -7.95 34.15 22.79
C GLY A 306 -8.01 33.68 24.25
N LYS A 307 -9.10 34.01 24.95
CA LYS A 307 -9.25 33.73 26.39
C LYS A 307 -9.27 32.24 26.77
N TYR A 308 -9.39 31.34 25.79
CA TYR A 308 -9.39 29.89 26.02
C TYR A 308 -8.00 29.26 25.89
N GLU A 309 -6.95 30.07 25.61
CA GLU A 309 -5.57 29.58 25.50
C GLU A 309 -5.16 28.71 26.69
N GLY A 310 -4.56 27.56 26.41
CA GLY A 310 -4.06 26.60 27.40
C GLY A 310 -5.06 25.52 27.84
N LEU A 311 -6.35 25.70 27.57
CA LEU A 311 -7.40 24.70 27.88
C LEU A 311 -7.32 23.50 26.93
N ASP A 312 -7.68 22.31 27.42
CA ASP A 312 -7.93 21.17 26.53
C ASP A 312 -9.14 21.46 25.62
N ARG A 313 -9.12 20.96 24.38
CA ARG A 313 -10.18 21.21 23.39
C ARG A 313 -11.60 20.85 23.88
N PHE A 314 -11.76 19.83 24.71
CA PHE A 314 -13.06 19.43 25.24
C PHE A 314 -13.49 20.29 26.42
N GLU A 315 -12.54 20.82 27.20
CA GLU A 315 -12.81 21.80 28.25
C GLU A 315 -13.18 23.15 27.63
N ALA A 316 -12.42 23.59 26.62
CA ALA A 316 -12.71 24.79 25.84
C ALA A 316 -14.11 24.73 25.22
N ARG A 317 -14.54 23.57 24.69
CA ARG A 317 -15.91 23.37 24.19
C ARG A 317 -16.97 23.74 25.23
N LYS A 318 -16.80 23.30 26.49
CA LYS A 318 -17.76 23.57 27.56
C LYS A 318 -17.83 25.07 27.89
N GLU A 319 -16.67 25.72 28.00
CA GLU A 319 -16.59 27.15 28.29
C GLU A 319 -17.15 28.00 27.14
N ILE A 320 -16.87 27.64 25.89
CA ILE A 320 -17.41 28.32 24.69
C ILE A 320 -18.93 28.22 24.66
N VAL A 321 -19.49 27.03 24.90
CA VAL A 321 -20.95 26.84 24.95
C VAL A 321 -21.58 27.68 26.07
N ARG A 322 -20.93 27.77 27.24
CA ARG A 322 -21.37 28.62 28.35
C ARG A 322 -21.37 30.10 27.94
N ASP A 323 -20.30 30.58 27.33
CA ASP A 323 -20.19 31.97 26.88
C ASP A 323 -21.22 32.31 25.79
N LEU A 324 -21.43 31.42 24.81
CA LEU A 324 -22.46 31.60 23.78
C LEU A 324 -23.86 31.66 24.37
N THR A 325 -24.12 30.87 25.43
CA THR A 325 -25.39 30.91 26.18
C THR A 325 -25.54 32.25 26.90
N SER A 326 -24.51 32.73 27.60
CA SER A 326 -24.53 34.03 28.28
C SER A 326 -24.67 35.20 27.32
N LEU A 327 -24.17 35.07 26.08
CA LEU A 327 -24.33 36.05 25.00
C LEU A 327 -25.67 35.93 24.26
N ASN A 328 -26.51 34.94 24.60
CA ASN A 328 -27.77 34.63 23.91
C ASN A 328 -27.59 34.36 22.40
N LEU A 329 -26.45 33.76 22.04
CA LEU A 329 -26.09 33.38 20.67
C LEU A 329 -26.22 31.88 20.42
N LEU A 330 -26.52 31.08 21.45
CA LEU A 330 -26.83 29.66 21.30
C LEU A 330 -28.35 29.48 21.12
N GLU A 331 -28.78 29.05 19.93
CA GLU A 331 -30.20 28.90 19.60
C GLU A 331 -30.80 27.63 20.21
N LYS A 332 -30.14 26.48 19.98
CA LYS A 332 -30.54 25.18 20.54
C LYS A 332 -29.38 24.17 20.50
N ILE A 333 -29.54 23.09 21.27
CA ILE A 333 -28.66 21.92 21.25
C ILE A 333 -29.53 20.70 20.97
N GLU A 334 -29.15 19.91 19.96
CA GLU A 334 -29.85 18.66 19.62
C GLU A 334 -28.92 17.46 19.81
N PRO A 335 -29.40 16.33 20.37
CA PRO A 335 -28.63 15.09 20.37
C PRO A 335 -28.31 14.65 18.94
N HIS A 336 -27.06 14.26 18.69
CA HIS A 336 -26.61 13.84 17.37
C HIS A 336 -25.58 12.72 17.46
N ILE A 337 -25.88 11.59 16.83
CA ILE A 337 -24.94 10.48 16.68
C ILE A 337 -24.18 10.69 15.38
N HIS A 338 -22.86 10.67 15.46
CA HIS A 338 -22.01 10.75 14.27
C HIS A 338 -20.78 9.86 14.40
N SER A 339 -20.18 9.59 13.25
CA SER A 339 -18.97 8.78 13.14
C SER A 339 -17.74 9.64 13.46
N VAL A 340 -17.00 9.25 14.50
CA VAL A 340 -15.80 9.95 14.98
C VAL A 340 -14.57 9.09 14.74
N GLY A 341 -13.53 9.71 14.18
CA GLY A 341 -12.25 9.05 13.96
C GLY A 341 -11.43 8.93 15.25
N HIS A 342 -10.91 7.73 15.49
CA HIS A 342 -10.05 7.38 16.59
C HIS A 342 -8.73 6.81 16.09
N CYS A 343 -7.66 7.08 16.83
CA CYS A 343 -6.37 6.45 16.58
C CYS A 343 -6.46 4.97 16.92
N SER A 344 -6.34 4.08 15.93
CA SER A 344 -6.35 2.61 16.08
C SER A 344 -5.40 2.05 17.15
N ARG A 345 -4.40 2.83 17.57
CA ARG A 345 -3.38 2.41 18.55
C ARG A 345 -3.74 2.75 19.99
N CYS A 346 -4.54 3.79 20.20
CA CYS A 346 -4.77 4.36 21.52
C CYS A 346 -6.19 4.82 21.79
N HIS A 347 -7.06 4.68 20.80
CA HIS A 347 -8.47 5.06 20.83
C HIS A 347 -8.70 6.53 21.20
N THR A 348 -7.66 7.38 21.12
CA THR A 348 -7.81 8.83 21.27
C THR A 348 -8.40 9.39 20.00
N THR A 349 -9.42 10.26 20.12
CA THR A 349 -10.00 10.99 18.99
C THR A 349 -8.92 11.75 18.23
N ILE A 350 -8.86 11.54 16.92
CA ILE A 350 -7.89 12.22 16.07
C ILE A 350 -8.26 13.70 15.88
N GLU A 351 -7.24 14.53 15.67
CA GLU A 351 -7.40 15.93 15.32
C GLU A 351 -6.98 16.12 13.86
N PRO A 352 -7.89 16.59 12.98
CA PRO A 352 -7.48 17.12 11.70
C PRO A 352 -6.58 18.34 11.93
N TYR A 353 -5.37 18.31 11.38
CA TYR A 353 -4.35 19.32 11.66
C TYR A 353 -3.63 19.72 10.38
N ILE A 354 -3.38 21.01 10.17
CA ILE A 354 -2.57 21.46 9.02
C ILE A 354 -1.10 21.16 9.29
N SER A 355 -0.48 20.43 8.37
CA SER A 355 0.93 20.13 8.38
C SER A 355 1.53 20.42 7.01
N THR A 356 2.74 20.97 6.99
CA THR A 356 3.48 21.13 5.74
C THR A 356 4.06 19.78 5.32
N GLN A 357 3.75 19.33 4.12
CA GLN A 357 4.14 18.04 3.57
C GLN A 357 4.75 18.20 2.17
N TRP A 358 5.47 17.18 1.74
CA TRP A 358 5.95 17.03 0.37
C TRP A 358 4.95 16.24 -0.45
N PHE A 359 4.73 16.69 -1.68
CA PHE A 359 3.75 16.11 -2.59
C PHE A 359 4.36 15.82 -3.95
N VAL A 360 3.78 14.85 -4.65
CA VAL A 360 3.96 14.64 -6.10
C VAL A 360 2.66 15.01 -6.80
N LYS A 361 2.76 15.88 -7.82
CA LYS A 361 1.65 16.18 -8.72
C LYS A 361 1.27 14.95 -9.53
N MET A 362 0.02 14.50 -9.41
CA MET A 362 -0.39 13.20 -9.97
C MET A 362 -1.11 13.28 -11.30
N ALA A 363 -1.73 14.43 -11.64
CA ALA A 363 -2.63 14.54 -12.79
C ALA A 363 -1.99 14.08 -14.11
N ASP A 364 -0.80 14.61 -14.45
CA ASP A 364 -0.13 14.28 -15.71
C ASP A 364 0.36 12.82 -15.74
N LEU A 365 0.93 12.34 -14.62
CA LEU A 365 1.41 10.97 -14.47
C LEU A 365 0.25 9.97 -14.63
N ALA A 366 -0.90 10.27 -14.03
CA ALA A 366 -2.10 9.47 -14.13
C ALA A 366 -2.70 9.46 -15.55
N ALA A 367 -2.67 10.60 -16.25
CA ALA A 367 -3.11 10.66 -17.64
C ALA A 367 -2.27 9.76 -18.56
N LYS A 368 -0.93 9.77 -18.39
CA LYS A 368 -0.02 8.87 -19.12
C LYS A 368 -0.32 7.41 -18.81
N ALA A 369 -0.47 7.05 -17.53
CA ALA A 369 -0.77 5.69 -17.10
C ALA A 369 -2.13 5.19 -17.65
N LYS A 370 -3.16 6.04 -17.63
CA LYS A 370 -4.48 5.72 -18.20
C LYS A 370 -4.39 5.43 -19.70
N LYS A 371 -3.61 6.24 -20.43
CA LYS A 371 -3.46 6.14 -21.88
C LYS A 371 -2.91 4.78 -22.32
N VAL A 372 -1.81 4.31 -21.72
CA VAL A 372 -1.17 3.05 -22.16
C VAL A 372 -2.03 1.81 -21.91
N VAL A 373 -2.83 1.80 -20.83
CA VAL A 373 -3.78 0.72 -20.58
C VAL A 373 -4.92 0.78 -21.61
N LYS A 374 -5.44 1.98 -21.90
CA LYS A 374 -6.50 2.17 -22.90
C LYS A 374 -6.07 1.80 -24.32
N GLU A 375 -4.79 2.00 -24.66
CA GLU A 375 -4.18 1.61 -25.93
C GLU A 375 -3.88 0.10 -26.01
N GLY A 376 -4.06 -0.65 -24.92
CA GLY A 376 -3.80 -2.09 -24.88
C GLY A 376 -2.33 -2.47 -24.74
N LYS A 377 -1.43 -1.54 -24.40
CA LYS A 377 -0.02 -1.85 -24.10
C LYS A 377 0.15 -2.67 -22.82
N ILE A 378 -0.82 -2.56 -21.90
CA ILE A 378 -0.90 -3.33 -20.67
C ILE A 378 -2.25 -4.05 -20.65
N LYS A 379 -2.23 -5.37 -20.51
CA LYS A 379 -3.43 -6.21 -20.52
C LYS A 379 -3.80 -6.68 -19.12
N PHE A 380 -4.99 -6.31 -18.66
CA PHE A 380 -5.59 -6.85 -17.44
C PHE A 380 -6.41 -8.11 -17.77
N PHE A 381 -6.05 -9.26 -17.18
CA PHE A 381 -6.72 -10.54 -17.47
C PHE A 381 -8.13 -10.69 -16.86
N LEU A 382 -8.64 -9.66 -16.16
CA LEU A 382 -10.00 -9.60 -15.65
C LEU A 382 -10.56 -8.17 -15.87
N PRO A 383 -11.50 -7.97 -16.81
CA PRO A 383 -11.95 -6.64 -17.25
C PRO A 383 -12.51 -5.74 -16.13
N ARG A 384 -13.01 -6.34 -15.04
CA ARG A 384 -13.52 -5.55 -13.90
C ARG A 384 -12.43 -4.72 -13.23
N TRP A 385 -11.19 -5.20 -13.19
CA TRP A 385 -10.10 -4.51 -12.50
C TRP A 385 -9.59 -3.32 -13.29
N GLU A 386 -9.72 -3.37 -14.61
CA GLU A 386 -9.48 -2.22 -15.49
C GLU A 386 -10.45 -1.06 -15.18
N LYS A 387 -11.75 -1.36 -14.94
CA LYS A 387 -12.72 -0.35 -14.53
C LYS A 387 -12.38 0.28 -13.18
N VAL A 388 -11.98 -0.55 -12.20
CA VAL A 388 -11.56 -0.10 -10.87
C VAL A 388 -10.32 0.79 -10.97
N TYR A 389 -9.35 0.38 -11.79
CA TYR A 389 -8.14 1.16 -12.09
C TYR A 389 -8.48 2.54 -12.70
N TYR A 390 -9.34 2.59 -13.72
CA TYR A 390 -9.73 3.86 -14.34
C TYR A 390 -10.48 4.79 -13.40
N HIS A 391 -11.45 4.25 -12.65
CA HIS A 391 -12.20 5.05 -11.68
C HIS A 391 -11.27 5.73 -10.67
N TRP A 392 -10.23 5.04 -10.21
CA TRP A 392 -9.28 5.62 -9.28
C TRP A 392 -8.39 6.69 -9.93
N LEU A 393 -7.89 6.45 -11.15
CA LEU A 393 -7.10 7.45 -11.87
C LEU A 393 -7.89 8.73 -12.19
N ASP A 394 -9.19 8.61 -12.46
CA ASP A 394 -10.06 9.75 -12.76
C ASP A 394 -10.32 10.65 -11.55
N ASN A 395 -10.12 10.13 -10.33
CA ASN A 395 -10.33 10.84 -9.07
C ASN A 395 -9.03 11.02 -8.27
N ILE A 396 -7.87 10.84 -8.92
CA ILE A 396 -6.60 10.91 -8.23
C ILE A 396 -6.28 12.33 -7.76
N VAL A 397 -5.77 12.42 -6.54
CA VAL A 397 -5.27 13.66 -5.94
C VAL A 397 -3.74 13.62 -5.83
N ASP A 398 -3.13 14.78 -5.62
CA ASP A 398 -1.69 14.88 -5.42
C ASP A 398 -1.24 14.03 -4.23
N TRP A 399 -0.15 13.29 -4.43
CA TRP A 399 0.26 12.25 -3.51
C TRP A 399 1.19 12.81 -2.44
N VAL A 400 0.78 12.73 -1.18
CA VAL A 400 1.61 13.06 -0.02
C VAL A 400 2.72 12.02 0.13
N ILE A 401 3.98 12.41 -0.09
CA ILE A 401 5.15 11.52 -0.08
C ILE A 401 5.99 11.62 1.19
N SER A 402 5.81 12.63 2.04
CA SER A 402 6.53 12.73 3.32
C SER A 402 5.83 12.00 4.45
N ARG A 403 6.63 11.43 5.37
CA ARG A 403 6.18 10.74 6.58
C ARG A 403 7.09 11.13 7.76
N GLN A 404 6.48 11.47 8.89
CA GLN A 404 7.19 11.82 10.13
C GLN A 404 7.62 10.54 10.89
N LEU A 405 8.35 9.67 10.20
CA LEU A 405 8.87 8.41 10.72
C LEU A 405 10.39 8.47 10.85
N TRP A 406 10.93 7.53 11.61
CA TRP A 406 12.38 7.39 11.77
C TRP A 406 12.96 6.31 10.85
N TRP A 407 12.13 5.34 10.45
CA TRP A 407 12.46 4.27 9.52
C TRP A 407 11.97 4.56 8.10
N GLY A 408 12.86 4.52 7.12
CA GLY A 408 12.57 4.77 5.71
C GLY A 408 13.66 5.60 5.01
N HIS A 409 13.49 5.87 3.72
CA HIS A 409 14.40 6.71 2.96
C HIS A 409 14.27 8.16 3.41
N ARG A 410 15.32 8.76 3.99
CA ARG A 410 15.31 10.20 4.28
C ARG A 410 15.13 11.01 3.01
N ILE A 411 14.29 12.03 3.08
CA ILE A 411 14.07 12.95 1.97
C ILE A 411 15.40 13.66 1.65
N PRO A 412 15.86 13.70 0.38
CA PRO A 412 17.14 14.30 -0.02
C PRO A 412 17.04 15.83 -0.15
N VAL A 413 16.49 16.47 0.88
CA VAL A 413 16.34 17.93 0.99
C VAL A 413 17.13 18.42 2.20
N PHE A 414 17.82 19.53 2.03
CA PHE A 414 18.67 20.16 3.04
C PHE A 414 18.26 21.62 3.21
N TYR A 415 18.24 22.09 4.45
CA TYR A 415 17.88 23.46 4.80
C TYR A 415 19.09 24.20 5.35
N CYS A 416 19.44 25.34 4.76
CA CYS A 416 20.39 26.26 5.37
C CYS A 416 19.69 27.06 6.47
N LYS A 417 20.13 26.91 7.72
CA LYS A 417 19.51 27.60 8.87
C LYS A 417 19.82 29.08 8.95
N ASP A 418 20.83 29.55 8.24
CA ASP A 418 21.25 30.96 8.27
C ASP A 418 20.53 31.82 7.20
N CYS A 419 20.27 31.27 6.00
CA CYS A 419 19.63 32.01 4.91
C CYS A 419 18.27 31.45 4.44
N GLY A 420 17.83 30.31 5.00
CA GLY A 420 16.55 29.68 4.67
C GLY A 420 16.51 28.94 3.33
N GLU A 421 17.64 28.81 2.62
CA GLU A 421 17.69 28.14 1.32
C GLU A 421 17.32 26.65 1.43
N ILE A 422 16.48 26.18 0.50
CA ILE A 422 16.11 24.78 0.33
C ILE A 422 16.98 24.19 -0.77
N ILE A 423 17.75 23.16 -0.44
CA ILE A 423 18.73 22.53 -1.33
C ILE A 423 18.28 21.08 -1.54
N VAL A 424 18.09 20.66 -2.78
CA VAL A 424 17.70 19.29 -3.13
C VAL A 424 18.87 18.63 -3.84
N SER A 425 19.37 17.50 -3.31
CA SER A 425 20.63 16.92 -3.77
C SER A 425 20.68 15.41 -3.51
N GLU A 426 21.21 14.65 -4.47
CA GLU A 426 21.46 13.21 -4.30
C GLU A 426 22.62 12.96 -3.33
N GLU A 427 23.58 13.89 -3.29
CA GLU A 427 24.76 13.88 -2.43
C GLU A 427 24.54 14.67 -1.14
N ASP A 428 25.32 14.34 -0.11
CA ASP A 428 25.30 15.06 1.17
C ASP A 428 25.85 16.48 1.02
N VAL A 429 25.05 17.46 1.44
CA VAL A 429 25.40 18.88 1.32
C VAL A 429 26.04 19.37 2.62
N LYS A 430 27.32 19.75 2.56
CA LYS A 430 28.08 20.29 3.71
C LYS A 430 28.19 21.81 3.75
N LYS A 431 27.98 22.49 2.62
CA LYS A 431 28.04 23.96 2.49
C LYS A 431 26.89 24.47 1.63
N CYS A 432 26.24 25.54 2.07
CA CYS A 432 25.13 26.14 1.35
C CYS A 432 25.64 26.78 0.06
N PRO A 433 25.09 26.44 -1.12
CA PRO A 433 25.55 27.00 -2.39
C PRO A 433 25.25 28.50 -2.53
N LYS A 434 24.34 29.05 -1.71
CA LYS A 434 23.92 30.45 -1.77
C LYS A 434 24.71 31.38 -0.85
N CYS A 435 24.90 31.00 0.41
CA CYS A 435 25.56 31.85 1.42
C CYS A 435 26.87 31.28 1.98
N GLY A 436 27.29 30.08 1.57
CA GLY A 436 28.52 29.44 2.04
C GLY A 436 28.47 28.87 3.47
N SER A 437 27.35 29.04 4.19
CA SER A 437 27.17 28.51 5.54
C SER A 437 27.29 26.99 5.62
N THR A 438 27.87 26.49 6.71
CA THR A 438 27.91 25.06 7.06
C THR A 438 26.77 24.62 7.97
N ASN A 439 25.89 25.55 8.37
CA ASN A 439 24.73 25.29 9.24
C ASN A 439 23.58 24.69 8.42
N ILE A 440 23.77 23.44 8.00
CA ILE A 440 22.87 22.71 7.10
C ILE A 440 22.26 21.53 7.85
N VAL A 441 20.94 21.42 7.75
CA VAL A 441 20.18 20.33 8.36
C VAL A 441 19.37 19.63 7.28
N GLN A 442 19.55 18.32 7.13
CA GLN A 442 18.73 17.50 6.24
C GLN A 442 17.31 17.37 6.79
N GLU A 443 16.31 17.33 5.91
CA GLU A 443 14.93 16.99 6.19
C GLU A 443 14.82 15.74 7.08
N GLU A 444 14.05 15.85 8.16
CA GLU A 444 13.92 14.77 9.15
C GLU A 444 12.88 13.73 8.71
N ASP A 445 11.94 14.15 7.87
CA ASP A 445 10.94 13.29 7.25
C ASP A 445 11.58 12.22 6.35
N VAL A 446 10.91 11.08 6.29
CA VAL A 446 11.22 10.00 5.35
C VAL A 446 10.16 9.95 4.26
N LEU A 447 10.51 9.30 3.16
CA LEU A 447 9.60 9.04 2.05
C LEU A 447 8.61 7.93 2.42
N ASP A 448 7.41 8.06 1.88
CA ASP A 448 6.39 7.02 1.86
C ASP A 448 6.96 5.72 1.29
N THR A 449 6.62 4.57 1.88
CA THR A 449 7.10 3.27 1.43
C THR A 449 6.80 3.06 -0.05
N TRP A 450 5.60 3.42 -0.50
CA TRP A 450 5.18 3.30 -1.89
C TRP A 450 6.02 4.14 -2.87
N PHE A 451 6.69 5.22 -2.41
CA PHE A 451 7.63 6.00 -3.20
C PHE A 451 8.93 5.26 -3.47
N SER A 452 9.28 4.26 -2.66
CA SER A 452 10.33 3.32 -3.00
C SER A 452 9.77 2.20 -3.88
N SER A 453 8.64 1.59 -3.50
CA SER A 453 8.13 0.37 -4.13
C SER A 453 7.60 0.59 -5.55
N TRP A 454 7.24 1.81 -5.96
CA TRP A 454 6.84 2.09 -7.35
C TRP A 454 8.00 2.01 -8.35
N LEU A 455 9.27 1.96 -7.91
CA LEU A 455 10.43 1.79 -8.79
C LEU A 455 10.81 0.32 -9.01
N TRP A 456 10.11 -0.60 -8.32
CA TRP A 456 10.45 -2.02 -8.25
C TRP A 456 10.71 -2.72 -9.59
N PRO A 457 9.96 -2.47 -10.69
CA PRO A 457 10.13 -3.24 -11.93
C PRO A 457 11.43 -2.94 -12.69
N PHE A 458 12.13 -1.84 -12.37
CA PHE A 458 13.37 -1.44 -13.06
C PHE A 458 14.52 -1.13 -12.09
N ALA A 459 14.27 -0.53 -10.93
CA ALA A 459 15.31 -0.24 -9.94
C ALA A 459 15.93 -1.52 -9.35
N THR A 460 15.15 -2.60 -9.23
CA THR A 460 15.68 -3.91 -8.81
C THR A 460 16.72 -4.47 -9.77
N MET A 461 16.65 -4.08 -11.04
CA MET A 461 17.57 -4.52 -12.08
C MET A 461 18.78 -3.59 -12.24
N GLY A 462 18.88 -2.51 -11.45
CA GLY A 462 20.08 -1.67 -11.38
C GLY A 462 19.91 -0.24 -11.88
N TRP A 463 18.71 0.15 -12.32
CA TRP A 463 18.41 1.57 -12.57
C TRP A 463 18.69 2.41 -11.30
N PRO A 464 19.29 3.62 -11.40
CA PRO A 464 19.45 4.46 -12.59
C PRO A 464 20.61 4.10 -13.52
N ASP A 465 21.42 3.09 -13.19
CA ASP A 465 22.48 2.63 -14.09
C ASP A 465 21.90 1.77 -15.22
N GLN A 466 22.56 1.77 -16.38
CA GLN A 466 22.17 1.01 -17.57
C GLN A 466 22.79 -0.39 -17.56
N THR A 467 22.33 -1.25 -16.65
CA THR A 467 22.84 -2.61 -16.47
C THR A 467 22.37 -3.58 -17.56
N GLU A 468 23.07 -4.70 -17.73
CA GLU A 468 22.64 -5.76 -18.65
C GLU A 468 21.34 -6.44 -18.19
N ASP A 469 21.14 -6.59 -16.88
CA ASP A 469 19.88 -7.11 -16.34
C ASP A 469 18.70 -6.21 -16.72
N LEU A 470 18.85 -4.88 -16.60
CA LEU A 470 17.82 -3.93 -16.99
C LEU A 470 17.52 -4.03 -18.48
N LYS A 471 18.55 -4.07 -19.33
CA LYS A 471 18.37 -4.21 -20.79
C LYS A 471 17.68 -5.51 -21.19
N LYS A 472 17.99 -6.63 -20.51
CA LYS A 472 17.47 -7.95 -20.87
C LYS A 472 16.05 -8.19 -20.35
N PHE A 473 15.77 -7.78 -19.11
CA PHE A 473 14.57 -8.23 -18.39
C PHE A 473 13.52 -7.14 -18.15
N PHE A 474 13.78 -5.88 -18.50
CA PHE A 474 12.79 -4.81 -18.54
C PHE A 474 12.38 -4.50 -20.00
N PRO A 475 11.09 -4.20 -20.28
CA PRO A 475 9.94 -4.27 -19.37
C PRO A 475 9.67 -5.72 -18.93
N THR A 476 9.07 -5.93 -17.76
CA THR A 476 8.74 -7.30 -17.33
C THR A 476 7.55 -7.87 -18.10
N ASP A 477 7.38 -9.19 -18.11
CA ASP A 477 6.31 -9.81 -18.92
C ASP A 477 5.00 -9.86 -18.15
N THR A 478 5.07 -10.11 -16.85
CA THR A 478 3.87 -10.31 -16.03
C THR A 478 4.03 -9.72 -14.64
N LEU A 479 2.99 -9.02 -14.18
CA LEU A 479 2.77 -8.69 -12.79
C LEU A 479 1.62 -9.53 -12.21
N VAL A 480 1.92 -10.27 -11.14
CA VAL A 480 0.91 -10.99 -10.34
C VAL A 480 0.78 -10.33 -8.97
N THR A 481 -0.39 -9.81 -8.64
CA THR A 481 -0.62 -9.20 -7.32
C THR A 481 -2.07 -9.30 -6.89
N ALA A 482 -2.39 -8.92 -5.66
CA ALA A 482 -3.77 -8.86 -5.16
C ALA A 482 -4.41 -7.50 -5.44
N TRP A 483 -5.74 -7.46 -5.39
CA TRP A 483 -6.51 -6.28 -5.79
C TRP A 483 -6.37 -5.08 -4.84
N ASP A 484 -5.96 -5.31 -3.60
CA ASP A 484 -5.86 -4.29 -2.57
C ASP A 484 -4.70 -3.30 -2.81
N ILE A 485 -3.75 -3.64 -3.68
CA ILE A 485 -2.60 -2.78 -4.01
C ILE A 485 -2.56 -2.33 -5.48
N ILE A 486 -3.68 -2.44 -6.21
CA ILE A 486 -3.80 -1.89 -7.58
C ILE A 486 -3.42 -0.41 -7.61
N PHE A 487 -3.93 0.36 -6.67
CA PHE A 487 -3.77 1.81 -6.65
C PHE A 487 -2.39 2.23 -6.12
N LEU A 488 -1.99 1.63 -5.00
CA LEU A 488 -0.77 1.99 -4.28
C LEU A 488 0.50 1.49 -4.97
N TRP A 489 0.39 0.44 -5.79
CA TRP A 489 1.54 -0.22 -6.39
C TRP A 489 1.44 -0.35 -7.91
N VAL A 490 0.43 -1.06 -8.44
CA VAL A 490 0.33 -1.32 -9.90
C VAL A 490 0.27 -0.02 -10.69
N ALA A 491 -0.65 0.88 -10.33
CA ALA A 491 -0.79 2.17 -10.99
C ALA A 491 0.45 3.05 -10.82
N ARG A 492 1.06 3.04 -9.64
CA ARG A 492 2.27 3.82 -9.34
C ARG A 492 3.48 3.31 -10.15
N MET A 493 3.65 2.00 -10.31
CA MET A 493 4.69 1.41 -11.15
C MET A 493 4.52 1.79 -12.62
N ILE A 494 3.28 1.85 -13.11
CA ILE A 494 3.01 2.31 -14.49
C ILE A 494 3.42 3.78 -14.64
N MET A 495 3.05 4.63 -13.68
CA MET A 495 3.39 6.05 -13.69
C MET A 495 4.91 6.29 -13.67
N SER A 496 5.64 5.65 -12.76
CA SER A 496 7.09 5.81 -12.63
C SER A 496 7.83 5.29 -13.86
N SER A 497 7.47 4.11 -14.36
CA SER A 497 8.11 3.51 -15.53
C SER A 497 7.95 4.40 -16.76
N LEU A 498 6.76 4.94 -17.02
CA LEU A 498 6.54 5.87 -18.12
C LEU A 498 7.27 7.20 -17.97
N GLU A 499 7.63 7.59 -16.74
CA GLU A 499 8.31 8.85 -16.46
C GLU A 499 9.84 8.74 -16.52
N PHE A 500 10.40 7.56 -16.23
CA PHE A 500 11.85 7.35 -16.13
C PHE A 500 12.43 6.39 -17.18
N MET A 501 11.61 5.50 -17.73
CA MET A 501 12.02 4.48 -18.69
C MET A 501 11.37 4.66 -20.07
N ASP A 502 10.43 5.59 -20.21
CA ASP A 502 9.63 5.83 -21.43
C ASP A 502 8.90 4.58 -21.98
N ASP A 503 8.73 3.55 -21.15
CA ASP A 503 8.03 2.29 -21.48
C ASP A 503 7.19 1.79 -20.29
N VAL A 504 6.30 0.83 -20.55
CA VAL A 504 5.45 0.20 -19.53
C VAL A 504 6.28 -0.70 -18.61
N PRO A 505 5.94 -0.83 -17.32
CA PRO A 505 6.73 -1.68 -16.41
C PRO A 505 6.53 -3.17 -16.64
N PHE A 506 5.37 -3.55 -17.17
CA PHE A 506 4.93 -4.90 -17.45
C PHE A 506 3.87 -4.90 -18.56
N THR A 507 3.80 -5.99 -19.33
CA THR A 507 2.78 -6.15 -20.39
C THR A 507 1.50 -6.81 -19.89
N ASP A 508 1.60 -7.83 -19.03
CA ASP A 508 0.43 -8.56 -18.51
C ASP A 508 0.21 -8.31 -17.02
N VAL A 509 -1.04 -8.08 -16.61
CA VAL A 509 -1.43 -7.88 -15.21
C VAL A 509 -2.48 -8.91 -14.81
N TYR A 510 -2.12 -9.76 -13.85
CA TYR A 510 -3.02 -10.73 -13.24
C TYR A 510 -3.27 -10.37 -11.78
N ILE A 511 -4.53 -10.04 -11.48
CA ILE A 511 -4.97 -9.65 -10.14
C ILE A 511 -5.69 -10.81 -9.45
N THR A 512 -5.10 -11.31 -8.37
CA THR A 512 -5.65 -12.37 -7.53
C THR A 512 -6.75 -11.84 -6.60
N GLY A 513 -7.63 -12.73 -6.15
CA GLY A 513 -8.44 -12.49 -4.96
C GLY A 513 -7.59 -12.48 -3.68
N LEU A 514 -8.16 -11.96 -2.60
CA LEU A 514 -7.60 -12.11 -1.25
C LEU A 514 -7.97 -13.46 -0.67
N VAL A 515 -7.08 -14.04 0.13
CA VAL A 515 -7.41 -15.23 0.92
C VAL A 515 -8.06 -14.81 2.23
N ARG A 516 -9.20 -15.44 2.54
CA ARG A 516 -10.05 -15.17 3.71
C ARG A 516 -10.21 -16.41 4.56
N ASP A 517 -10.47 -16.19 5.85
CA ASP A 517 -10.84 -17.25 6.79
C ASP A 517 -12.28 -17.76 6.53
N GLU A 518 -12.68 -18.80 7.25
CA GLU A 518 -14.03 -19.40 7.15
C GLU A 518 -15.16 -18.42 7.50
N LYS A 519 -14.86 -17.36 8.26
CA LYS A 519 -15.78 -16.26 8.58
C LYS A 519 -15.74 -15.14 7.54
N ARG A 520 -15.07 -15.35 6.40
CA ARG A 520 -14.87 -14.38 5.31
C ARG A 520 -14.10 -13.12 5.72
N ARG A 521 -13.37 -13.16 6.83
CA ARG A 521 -12.46 -12.07 7.22
C ARG A 521 -11.15 -12.24 6.46
N ARG A 522 -10.55 -11.12 6.06
CA ARG A 522 -9.22 -11.12 5.43
C ARG A 522 -8.21 -11.78 6.39
N PHE A 523 -7.29 -12.58 5.87
CA PHE A 523 -6.12 -12.96 6.65
C PHE A 523 -5.20 -11.76 6.86
N SER A 524 -4.96 -11.39 8.11
CA SER A 524 -4.02 -10.33 8.46
C SER A 524 -3.17 -10.73 9.66
N LYS A 525 -1.97 -10.15 9.71
CA LYS A 525 -1.05 -10.30 10.85
C LYS A 525 -1.68 -9.72 12.14
N SER A 526 -2.41 -8.61 12.03
CA SER A 526 -3.07 -7.95 13.17
C SER A 526 -4.17 -8.80 13.81
N LEU A 527 -4.92 -9.57 13.02
CA LEU A 527 -5.98 -10.45 13.52
C LEU A 527 -5.45 -11.80 14.03
N GLY A 528 -4.18 -12.12 13.80
CA GLY A 528 -3.58 -13.40 14.17
C GLY A 528 -4.30 -14.61 13.57
N ASN A 529 -5.06 -14.43 12.49
CA ASN A 529 -5.97 -15.45 11.96
C ASN A 529 -5.38 -16.29 10.83
N SER A 530 -4.19 -15.95 10.30
CA SER A 530 -3.52 -16.75 9.26
C SER A 530 -2.72 -17.90 9.89
N PRO A 531 -2.86 -19.14 9.41
CA PRO A 531 -1.94 -20.22 9.79
C PRO A 531 -0.53 -19.94 9.28
N ASP A 532 0.49 -20.42 10.01
CA ASP A 532 1.89 -20.33 9.58
C ASP A 532 2.14 -21.33 8.43
N PRO A 533 2.59 -20.85 7.24
CA PRO A 533 2.92 -21.72 6.12
C PRO A 533 3.91 -22.83 6.45
N MET A 534 4.85 -22.62 7.39
CA MET A 534 5.82 -23.64 7.77
C MET A 534 5.19 -24.84 8.44
N ASN A 535 4.18 -24.62 9.28
CA ASN A 535 3.43 -25.70 9.93
C ASN A 535 2.66 -26.52 8.90
N LEU A 536 2.09 -25.84 7.88
CA LEU A 536 1.39 -26.52 6.79
C LEU A 536 2.35 -27.31 5.89
N ILE A 537 3.55 -26.77 5.59
CA ILE A 537 4.58 -27.48 4.83
C ILE A 537 5.03 -28.73 5.59
N GLU A 538 5.28 -28.64 6.90
CA GLU A 538 5.67 -29.79 7.71
C GLU A 538 4.58 -30.88 7.72
N LYS A 539 3.29 -30.48 7.75
CA LYS A 539 2.15 -31.40 7.82
C LYS A 539 1.75 -31.99 6.46
N TYR A 540 1.82 -31.21 5.37
CA TYR A 540 1.25 -31.56 4.07
C TYR A 540 2.24 -31.55 2.90
N GLY A 541 3.47 -31.06 3.10
CA GLY A 541 4.43 -30.77 2.04
C GLY A 541 4.17 -29.42 1.36
N ALA A 542 5.21 -28.83 0.79
CA ALA A 542 5.12 -27.61 -0.01
C ALA A 542 4.23 -27.81 -1.24
N ASP A 543 4.36 -28.94 -1.93
CA ASP A 543 3.53 -29.25 -3.10
C ASP A 543 2.05 -29.39 -2.71
N GLY A 544 1.76 -30.02 -1.57
CA GLY A 544 0.39 -30.21 -1.07
C GLY A 544 -0.28 -28.89 -0.73
N LEU A 545 0.47 -27.98 -0.08
CA LEU A 545 0.04 -26.61 0.19
C LEU A 545 -0.24 -25.84 -1.11
N ARG A 546 0.67 -25.89 -2.08
CA ARG A 546 0.54 -25.16 -3.34
C ARG A 546 -0.64 -25.64 -4.17
N ILE A 547 -0.74 -26.94 -4.44
CA ILE A 547 -1.85 -27.53 -5.21
C ILE A 547 -3.18 -27.27 -4.51
N GLY A 548 -3.23 -27.48 -3.18
CA GLY A 548 -4.44 -27.27 -2.40
C GLY A 548 -4.98 -25.85 -2.51
N LEU A 549 -4.11 -24.83 -2.50
CA LEU A 549 -4.51 -23.43 -2.69
C LEU A 549 -4.91 -23.12 -4.13
N LEU A 550 -4.13 -23.57 -5.12
CA LEU A 550 -4.43 -23.33 -6.54
C LEU A 550 -5.77 -23.95 -6.95
N LEU A 551 -6.15 -25.11 -6.38
CA LEU A 551 -7.43 -25.79 -6.60
C LEU A 551 -8.67 -25.01 -6.11
N ILE A 552 -8.49 -24.12 -5.13
CA ILE A 552 -9.59 -23.34 -4.54
C ILE A 552 -9.52 -21.87 -4.91
N THR A 553 -8.75 -21.50 -5.93
CA THR A 553 -8.60 -20.11 -6.37
C THR A 553 -9.59 -19.79 -7.50
N PRO A 554 -10.82 -19.35 -7.22
CA PRO A 554 -11.74 -18.93 -8.27
C PRO A 554 -11.18 -17.73 -9.02
N GLU A 555 -11.42 -17.68 -10.34
CA GLU A 555 -11.05 -16.54 -11.16
C GLU A 555 -11.76 -15.28 -10.67
N GLY A 556 -10.97 -14.26 -10.31
CA GLY A 556 -11.52 -12.98 -9.89
C GLY A 556 -12.45 -13.07 -8.68
N LYS A 557 -12.24 -13.97 -7.72
CA LYS A 557 -12.95 -13.90 -6.43
C LYS A 557 -11.99 -14.19 -5.29
N ASP A 558 -12.37 -13.72 -4.11
CA ASP A 558 -11.62 -14.02 -2.89
C ASP A 558 -11.70 -15.52 -2.59
N VAL A 559 -10.60 -16.05 -2.08
CA VAL A 559 -10.41 -17.47 -1.76
C VAL A 559 -10.85 -17.69 -0.33
N ILE A 560 -11.80 -18.59 -0.09
CA ILE A 560 -12.12 -19.05 1.27
C ILE A 560 -11.17 -20.19 1.60
N TYR A 561 -10.23 -19.94 2.51
CA TYR A 561 -9.28 -20.95 2.95
C TYR A 561 -9.97 -22.05 3.74
N SER A 562 -9.59 -23.28 3.44
CA SER A 562 -9.92 -24.45 4.25
C SER A 562 -8.73 -25.41 4.22
N GLU A 563 -8.30 -25.86 5.38
CA GLU A 563 -7.21 -26.84 5.51
C GLU A 563 -7.55 -28.17 4.83
N LYS A 564 -8.84 -28.51 4.70
CA LYS A 564 -9.32 -29.68 3.93
C LYS A 564 -8.90 -29.63 2.46
N SER A 565 -8.79 -28.44 1.89
CA SER A 565 -8.31 -28.25 0.51
C SER A 565 -6.82 -28.57 0.39
N ILE A 566 -6.04 -28.27 1.43
CA ILE A 566 -4.62 -28.60 1.50
C ILE A 566 -4.43 -30.12 1.66
N GLU A 567 -5.27 -30.75 2.48
CA GLU A 567 -5.31 -32.20 2.59
C GLU A 567 -5.64 -32.87 1.24
N THR A 568 -6.56 -32.28 0.46
CA THR A 568 -6.90 -32.74 -0.89
C THR A 568 -5.67 -32.69 -1.80
N GLY A 569 -4.89 -31.60 -1.76
CA GLY A 569 -3.61 -31.50 -2.47
C GLY A 569 -2.60 -32.60 -2.08
N ARG A 570 -2.41 -32.84 -0.78
CA ARG A 570 -1.55 -33.93 -0.27
C ARG A 570 -2.02 -35.31 -0.76
N ASN A 571 -3.33 -35.56 -0.75
CA ASN A 571 -3.90 -36.83 -1.19
C ASN A 571 -3.69 -37.05 -2.70
N PHE A 572 -3.86 -35.99 -3.50
CA PHE A 572 -3.57 -36.03 -4.94
C PHE A 572 -2.11 -36.40 -5.22
N LEU A 573 -1.16 -35.77 -4.52
CA LEU A 573 0.27 -36.09 -4.66
C LEU A 573 0.61 -37.53 -4.26
N ASN A 574 -0.02 -38.05 -3.20
CA ASN A 574 0.11 -39.46 -2.85
C ASN A 574 -0.43 -40.38 -3.95
N LYS A 575 -1.49 -39.98 -4.65
CA LYS A 575 -2.02 -40.75 -5.79
C LYS A 575 -1.04 -40.76 -6.95
N LEU A 576 -0.45 -39.60 -7.28
CA LEU A 576 0.58 -39.48 -8.33
C LEU A 576 1.84 -40.30 -7.98
N TRP A 577 2.26 -40.29 -6.72
CA TRP A 577 3.36 -41.12 -6.23
C TRP A 577 3.07 -42.60 -6.42
N ASN A 578 1.87 -43.06 -6.05
CA ASN A 578 1.49 -44.46 -6.20
C ASN A 578 1.40 -44.91 -7.66
N ALA A 579 0.89 -44.05 -8.55
CA ALA A 579 0.89 -44.32 -9.99
C ALA A 579 2.34 -44.43 -10.54
N SER A 580 3.21 -43.50 -10.15
CA SER A 580 4.63 -43.50 -10.53
C SER A 580 5.35 -44.73 -10.01
N ARG A 581 5.13 -45.09 -8.74
CA ARG A 581 5.68 -46.30 -8.11
C ARG A 581 5.22 -47.56 -8.84
N PHE A 582 3.94 -47.67 -9.18
CA PHE A 582 3.42 -48.79 -9.96
C PHE A 582 4.13 -48.92 -11.31
N ILE A 583 4.25 -47.82 -12.07
CA ILE A 583 4.94 -47.83 -13.38
C ILE A 583 6.42 -48.20 -13.20
N LEU A 584 7.13 -47.58 -12.25
CA LEU A 584 8.55 -47.83 -12.03
C LEU A 584 8.86 -49.24 -11.52
N SER A 585 7.92 -49.88 -10.81
CA SER A 585 8.03 -51.27 -10.34
C SER A 585 7.69 -52.30 -11.42
N ASN A 586 6.88 -51.94 -12.42
CA ASN A 586 6.43 -52.85 -13.48
C ASN A 586 7.11 -52.59 -14.84
N ARG A 587 8.04 -51.63 -14.92
CA ARG A 587 8.78 -51.38 -16.16
C ARG A 587 9.77 -52.51 -16.44
N GLU A 588 9.87 -52.91 -17.71
CA GLU A 588 10.92 -53.81 -18.18
C GLU A 588 12.28 -53.09 -18.20
N GLU A 589 13.38 -53.84 -18.02
CA GLU A 589 14.73 -53.27 -17.99
C GLU A 589 15.22 -52.82 -19.36
N GLN A 590 14.82 -53.52 -20.43
CA GLN A 590 15.06 -53.10 -21.80
C GLN A 590 13.95 -52.17 -22.29
N LYS A 591 14.35 -51.01 -22.82
CA LYS A 591 13.43 -50.05 -23.42
C LYS A 591 13.54 -50.17 -24.95
N PRO A 592 12.50 -50.62 -25.67
CA PRO A 592 12.48 -50.52 -27.12
C PRO A 592 12.58 -49.05 -27.55
N GLY A 593 13.13 -48.80 -28.75
CA GLY A 593 13.06 -47.47 -29.36
C GLY A 593 11.62 -47.07 -29.59
N ILE A 594 11.29 -45.78 -29.56
CA ILE A 594 9.91 -45.28 -29.79
C ILE A 594 9.36 -45.80 -31.13
N GLU A 595 10.23 -45.94 -32.13
CA GLU A 595 9.91 -46.42 -33.48
C GLU A 595 9.54 -47.91 -33.52
N ASP A 596 9.97 -48.70 -32.53
CA ASP A 596 9.74 -50.14 -32.46
C ASP A 596 8.46 -50.51 -31.68
N ILE A 597 7.72 -49.51 -31.17
CA ILE A 597 6.54 -49.74 -30.33
C ILE A 597 5.27 -49.83 -31.19
N ALA A 598 4.74 -51.04 -31.33
CA ALA A 598 3.41 -51.26 -31.91
C ALA A 598 2.29 -50.84 -30.92
N LEU A 599 1.79 -49.61 -31.05
CA LEU A 599 0.74 -49.07 -30.18
C LEU A 599 -0.59 -49.82 -30.32
N LYS A 600 -1.06 -50.43 -29.21
CA LYS A 600 -2.41 -51.01 -29.10
C LYS A 600 -3.45 -49.89 -29.06
N ARG A 601 -4.73 -50.25 -29.26
CA ARG A 601 -5.85 -49.28 -29.20
C ARG A 601 -5.88 -48.50 -27.88
N ILE A 602 -5.60 -49.16 -26.76
CA ILE A 602 -5.57 -48.51 -25.44
C ILE A 602 -4.43 -47.50 -25.33
N ASP A 603 -3.26 -47.81 -25.89
CA ASP A 603 -2.10 -46.91 -25.89
C ASP A 603 -2.40 -45.65 -26.70
N ARG A 604 -2.99 -45.82 -27.89
CA ARG A 604 -3.43 -44.70 -28.74
C ARG A 604 -4.48 -43.84 -28.05
N TRP A 605 -5.41 -44.46 -27.32
CA TRP A 605 -6.41 -43.72 -26.54
C TRP A 605 -5.77 -42.90 -25.42
N ILE A 606 -4.84 -43.47 -24.65
CA ILE A 606 -4.11 -42.74 -23.60
C ILE A 606 -3.31 -41.58 -24.20
N ILE A 607 -2.60 -41.79 -25.31
CA ILE A 607 -1.84 -40.73 -26.00
C ILE A 607 -2.78 -39.60 -26.47
N SER A 608 -3.95 -39.95 -27.03
CA SER A 608 -4.96 -38.95 -27.42
C SER A 608 -5.46 -38.15 -26.21
N ARG A 609 -5.74 -38.79 -25.07
CA ARG A 609 -6.15 -38.10 -23.84
C ARG A 609 -5.06 -37.18 -23.33
N ILE A 610 -3.81 -37.64 -23.26
CA ILE A 610 -2.66 -36.82 -22.84
C ILE A 610 -2.47 -35.62 -23.77
N THR A 611 -2.59 -35.81 -25.08
CA THR A 611 -2.43 -34.72 -26.06
C THR A 611 -3.49 -33.64 -25.85
N ASN A 612 -4.75 -34.03 -25.65
CA ASN A 612 -5.82 -33.07 -25.36
C ASN A 612 -5.58 -32.36 -24.01
N THR A 613 -5.16 -33.09 -22.98
CA THR A 613 -4.79 -32.50 -21.68
C THR A 613 -3.67 -31.47 -21.81
N ILE A 614 -2.63 -31.75 -22.61
CA ILE A 614 -1.53 -30.80 -22.87
C ILE A 614 -2.08 -29.52 -23.50
N ILE A 615 -2.91 -29.65 -24.54
CA ILE A 615 -3.52 -28.48 -25.23
C ILE A 615 -4.38 -27.66 -24.26
N GLU A 616 -5.22 -28.31 -23.45
CA GLU A 616 -6.10 -27.64 -22.49
C GLU A 616 -5.29 -26.93 -21.38
N VAL A 617 -4.27 -27.58 -20.83
CA VAL A 617 -3.38 -26.99 -19.80
C VAL A 617 -2.59 -25.81 -20.36
N ASP A 618 -2.00 -25.95 -21.54
CA ASP A 618 -1.26 -24.85 -22.19
C ASP A 618 -2.18 -23.65 -22.43
N ASN A 619 -3.41 -23.88 -22.91
CA ASN A 619 -4.39 -22.83 -23.12
C ASN A 619 -4.82 -22.17 -21.80
N ALA A 620 -5.03 -22.95 -20.74
CA ALA A 620 -5.40 -22.42 -19.43
C ALA A 620 -4.28 -21.56 -18.83
N LEU A 621 -3.03 -22.04 -18.85
CA LEU A 621 -1.87 -21.30 -18.31
C LEU A 621 -1.55 -20.03 -19.10
N ASN A 622 -1.60 -20.06 -20.43
CA ASN A 622 -1.40 -18.87 -21.27
C ASN A 622 -2.49 -17.80 -21.07
N ASN A 623 -3.64 -18.16 -20.51
CA ASN A 623 -4.73 -17.24 -20.20
C ASN A 623 -4.92 -17.01 -18.69
N PHE A 624 -3.92 -17.34 -17.87
CA PHE A 624 -3.94 -17.18 -16.41
C PHE A 624 -5.09 -17.91 -15.69
N ARG A 625 -5.66 -18.93 -16.32
CA ARG A 625 -6.70 -19.79 -15.74
C ARG A 625 -6.06 -20.91 -14.92
N ILE A 626 -5.29 -20.52 -13.91
CA ILE A 626 -4.44 -21.45 -13.12
C ILE A 626 -5.29 -22.52 -12.44
N ASN A 627 -6.45 -22.15 -11.91
CA ASN A 627 -7.37 -23.09 -11.26
C ASN A 627 -7.91 -24.15 -12.23
N GLU A 628 -8.23 -23.73 -13.45
CA GLU A 628 -8.67 -24.64 -14.52
C GLU A 628 -7.55 -25.61 -14.88
N ALA A 629 -6.32 -25.11 -15.06
CA ALA A 629 -5.16 -25.95 -15.34
C ALA A 629 -4.96 -27.03 -14.26
N VAL A 630 -5.06 -26.69 -12.97
CA VAL A 630 -4.92 -27.68 -11.88
C VAL A 630 -6.09 -28.67 -11.82
N LYS A 631 -7.28 -28.32 -12.31
CA LYS A 631 -8.44 -29.24 -12.37
C LYS A 631 -8.40 -30.19 -13.58
N ILE A 632 -7.77 -29.75 -14.66
CA ILE A 632 -7.56 -30.56 -15.87
C ILE A 632 -6.52 -31.66 -15.61
N ILE A 633 -5.48 -31.33 -14.84
CA ILE A 633 -4.42 -32.26 -14.37
C ILE A 633 -4.96 -33.17 -13.25
#